data_AF-A0A9D9NAN4-F1
#
_entry.id   AF-A0A9D9NAN4-F1
#
_cell.length_a   1.000
_cell.length_b   1.000
_cell.length_c   1.000
_cell.angle_alpha   90.00
_cell.angle_beta   90.00
_cell.angle_gamma   90.00
#
_symmetry.space_group_name_H-M   'P 1'
#
loop_
_entity.id
_entity.type
_entity.pdbx_description
1 polymer ?
#
loop_
_entity_poly.entity_id
_entity_poly.type
_entity_poly.pdbx_seq_one_letter_code
_entity_poly.pdbx_strand_id
1 'polypeptide(L)'
;MICKRKFCFFAAGLAALLAVGCSKENVSADCIDESPFMLEISVPESATKVTQIPEESKVNSLQIYVFRENGALEAYGNASSNSLKLECLPGKKTVVALANAPEIKNVLIKDSIDVKISDLQDNSLGSFVMYGS
;
A
#
# COMPACT_ATOMS: atom_id res chain seq x y z
N MET A 1 -30.66 -6.27 8.69
CA MET A 1 -31.93 -7.01 8.66
C MET A 1 -32.64 -6.72 7.34
N ILE A 2 -33.08 -7.77 6.63
CA ILE A 2 -33.88 -7.79 5.39
C ILE A 2 -33.09 -7.56 4.08
N CYS A 3 -32.48 -8.65 3.60
CA CYS A 3 -32.10 -8.88 2.21
C CYS A 3 -33.37 -9.27 1.42
N LYS A 4 -33.77 -8.49 0.41
CA LYS A 4 -34.86 -8.86 -0.50
C LYS A 4 -34.31 -9.58 -1.73
N ARG A 5 -34.37 -10.91 -1.67
CA ARG A 5 -34.26 -11.82 -2.83
C ARG A 5 -35.52 -11.66 -3.69
N LYS A 6 -35.37 -11.31 -4.97
CA LYS A 6 -36.40 -11.55 -5.99
C LYS A 6 -35.82 -12.52 -7.02
N PHE A 7 -36.10 -13.79 -6.79
CA PHE A 7 -36.03 -14.85 -7.81
C PHE A 7 -37.29 -14.71 -8.68
N CYS A 8 -37.11 -14.44 -9.98
CA CYS A 8 -38.13 -14.69 -10.98
C CYS A 8 -37.51 -15.60 -12.05
N PHE A 9 -37.88 -16.87 -12.03
CA PHE A 9 -37.81 -17.73 -13.22
C PHE A 9 -38.92 -17.32 -14.17
N PHE A 10 -38.66 -17.20 -15.49
CA PHE A 10 -39.53 -17.68 -16.56
C PHE A 10 -38.86 -17.57 -17.95
N ALA A 11 -38.93 -18.70 -18.69
CA ALA A 11 -39.04 -18.86 -20.14
C ALA A 11 -37.82 -18.68 -21.09
N ALA A 12 -37.30 -19.85 -21.52
CA ALA A 12 -37.18 -20.36 -22.90
C ALA A 12 -36.43 -19.55 -23.99
N GLY A 13 -35.32 -20.14 -24.47
CA GLY A 13 -34.69 -19.84 -25.76
C GLY A 13 -33.57 -20.84 -26.08
N LEU A 14 -33.79 -21.71 -27.08
CA LEU A 14 -32.88 -22.76 -27.54
C LEU A 14 -31.66 -22.15 -28.27
N ALA A 15 -30.44 -22.38 -27.78
CA ALA A 15 -29.20 -22.23 -28.55
C ALA A 15 -28.13 -23.21 -28.03
N ALA A 16 -27.49 -23.91 -28.94
CA ALA A 16 -26.64 -25.07 -28.70
C ALA A 16 -25.20 -24.73 -28.22
N LEU A 17 -24.66 -25.64 -27.40
CA LEU A 17 -23.26 -26.04 -27.22
C LEU A 17 -22.15 -24.96 -27.15
N LEU A 18 -21.58 -24.80 -25.94
CA LEU A 18 -20.16 -25.01 -25.58
C LEU A 18 -19.86 -24.29 -24.26
N ALA A 19 -19.86 -25.01 -23.14
CA ALA A 19 -19.15 -24.55 -21.95
C ALA A 19 -18.79 -25.75 -21.08
N VAL A 20 -17.50 -26.06 -21.04
CA VAL A 20 -16.86 -26.85 -19.99
C VAL A 20 -17.32 -26.25 -18.66
N GLY A 21 -18.16 -27.00 -17.94
CA GLY A 21 -18.59 -26.65 -16.60
C GLY A 21 -17.41 -26.75 -15.65
N CYS A 22 -16.69 -25.64 -15.47
CA CYS A 22 -15.96 -25.40 -14.23
C CYS A 22 -17.03 -25.30 -13.14
N SER A 23 -17.20 -26.37 -12.35
CA SER A 23 -17.96 -26.33 -11.11
C SER A 23 -17.29 -25.30 -10.20
N LYS A 24 -17.75 -24.04 -10.29
CA LYS A 24 -17.40 -23.01 -9.33
C LYS A 24 -18.21 -23.32 -8.09
N GLU A 25 -17.58 -24.06 -7.19
CA GLU A 25 -18.02 -24.14 -5.80
C GLU A 25 -18.20 -22.69 -5.31
N ASN A 26 -19.42 -22.35 -4.91
CA ASN A 26 -19.72 -21.04 -4.34
C ASN A 26 -19.06 -20.99 -2.96
N VAL A 27 -17.75 -20.71 -2.95
CA VAL A 27 -17.11 -20.12 -1.78
C VAL A 27 -17.81 -18.78 -1.62
N SER A 28 -18.58 -18.65 -0.54
CA SER A 28 -19.16 -17.39 -0.11
C SER A 28 -18.04 -16.35 -0.14
N ALA A 29 -18.02 -15.51 -1.18
CA ALA A 29 -17.11 -14.38 -1.25
C ALA A 29 -17.57 -13.46 -0.14
N ASP A 30 -16.81 -13.44 0.94
CA ASP A 30 -16.95 -12.45 1.98
C ASP A 30 -16.84 -11.09 1.26
N CYS A 31 -17.93 -10.35 1.23
CA CYS A 31 -18.00 -9.09 0.52
C CYS A 31 -17.16 -8.08 1.31
N ILE A 32 -15.87 -8.01 0.99
CA ILE A 32 -15.01 -6.93 1.43
C ILE A 32 -15.55 -5.68 0.75
N ASP A 33 -16.03 -4.73 1.54
CA ASP A 33 -16.39 -3.41 1.05
C ASP A 33 -15.18 -2.81 0.33
N GLU A 34 -15.30 -2.57 -0.98
CA GLU A 34 -14.22 -2.04 -1.83
C GLU A 34 -14.06 -0.52 -1.67
N SER A 35 -14.71 0.08 -0.67
CA SER A 35 -14.60 1.51 -0.41
C SER A 35 -13.15 1.88 -0.06
N PRO A 36 -12.56 2.87 -0.75
CA PRO A 36 -11.20 3.29 -0.45
C PRO A 36 -11.13 3.95 0.94
N PHE A 37 -10.01 3.73 1.63
CA PHE A 37 -9.72 4.34 2.92
C PHE A 37 -8.43 5.17 2.86
N MET A 38 -8.35 6.17 3.74
CA MET A 38 -7.16 7.01 3.89
C MET A 38 -6.19 6.38 4.88
N LEU A 39 -5.01 6.00 4.40
CA LEU A 39 -3.87 5.57 5.18
C LEU A 39 -3.01 6.79 5.52
N GLU A 40 -2.92 7.13 6.81
CA GLU A 40 -2.01 8.16 7.32
C GLU A 40 -0.78 7.50 7.93
N ILE A 41 0.40 7.83 7.39
CA ILE A 41 1.68 7.30 7.85
C ILE A 41 2.52 8.46 8.34
N SER A 42 3.13 8.30 9.51
CA SER A 42 4.05 9.27 10.09
C SER A 42 5.29 8.57 10.62
N VAL A 43 6.45 9.20 10.43
CA VAL A 43 7.70 8.79 11.08
C VAL A 43 7.71 9.44 12.47
N PRO A 44 7.77 8.64 13.55
CA PRO A 44 7.75 9.18 14.90
C PRO A 44 9.01 10.02 15.17
N GLU A 45 8.82 11.19 15.76
CA GLU A 45 9.94 11.97 16.31
C GLU A 45 10.41 11.32 17.61
N SER A 46 11.72 11.41 17.89
CA SER A 46 12.34 10.75 19.05
C SER A 46 11.62 11.09 20.37
N ALA A 47 11.32 10.05 21.16
CA ALA A 47 10.56 10.14 22.41
C ALA A 47 11.31 10.82 23.57
N THR A 48 12.60 11.12 23.40
CA THR A 48 13.37 11.88 24.38
C THR A 48 12.97 13.34 24.33
N LYS A 49 12.58 13.93 25.47
CA LYS A 49 12.35 15.39 25.61
C LYS A 49 13.67 16.16 25.42
N VAL A 50 14.10 16.31 24.18
CA VAL A 50 15.20 17.19 23.77
C VAL A 50 14.59 18.46 23.19
N THR A 51 15.23 19.60 23.47
CA THR A 51 14.79 20.92 23.01
C THR A 51 14.86 21.06 21.47
N GLN A 52 15.63 20.20 20.81
CA GLN A 52 15.75 20.13 19.36
C GLN A 52 15.75 18.66 18.94
N ILE A 53 15.10 18.36 17.81
CA ILE A 53 15.20 17.04 17.18
C ILE A 53 16.67 16.83 16.81
N PRO A 54 17.31 15.71 17.20
CA PRO A 54 18.66 15.40 16.76
C PRO A 54 18.73 15.43 15.23
N GLU A 55 19.76 16.06 14.66
CA GLU A 55 19.96 16.10 13.20
C GLU A 55 19.99 14.68 12.58
N GLU A 56 20.33 13.66 13.36
CA GLU A 56 20.31 12.25 12.96
C GLU A 56 18.89 11.69 12.74
N SER A 57 17.88 12.25 13.39
CA SER A 57 16.48 11.78 13.34
C SER A 57 15.59 12.66 12.46
N LYS A 58 16.17 13.67 11.80
CA LYS A 58 15.41 14.64 11.01
C LYS A 58 14.90 14.01 9.71
N VAL A 59 13.61 14.18 9.44
CA VAL A 59 12.95 13.74 8.20
C VAL A 59 12.62 14.95 7.34
N ASN A 60 13.38 15.16 6.26
CA ASN A 60 13.16 16.24 5.31
C ASN A 60 12.29 15.81 4.12
N SER A 61 12.36 14.52 3.76
CA SER A 61 11.51 13.93 2.73
C SER A 61 11.09 12.52 3.13
N LEU A 62 9.91 12.12 2.69
CA LEU A 62 9.32 10.82 2.91
C LEU A 62 8.75 10.29 1.60
N GLN A 63 9.06 9.04 1.29
CA GLN A 63 8.48 8.26 0.20
C GLN A 63 7.79 7.04 0.82
N ILE A 64 6.54 6.81 0.45
CA ILE A 64 5.77 5.66 0.92
C ILE A 64 5.35 4.81 -0.27
N TYR A 65 5.54 3.50 -0.12
CA TYR A 65 5.07 2.48 -1.06
C TYR A 65 4.13 1.54 -0.32
N VAL A 66 2.93 1.34 -0.85
CA VAL A 66 1.94 0.41 -0.31
C VAL A 66 1.79 -0.75 -1.28
N PHE A 67 2.14 -1.95 -0.83
CA PHE A 67 2.05 -3.18 -1.60
C PHE A 67 0.88 -4.03 -1.11
N ARG A 68 0.17 -4.68 -2.04
CA ARG A 68 -0.86 -5.69 -1.74
C ARG A 68 -0.23 -6.98 -1.21
N GLU A 69 -1.06 -7.86 -0.66
CA GLU A 69 -0.65 -9.24 -0.27
C GLU A 69 -0.01 -10.03 -1.43
N ASN A 70 -0.40 -9.75 -2.67
CA ASN A 70 0.21 -10.37 -3.86
C ASN A 70 1.55 -9.72 -4.30
N GLY A 71 2.07 -8.77 -3.53
CA GLY A 71 3.33 -8.08 -3.78
C GLY A 71 3.28 -6.93 -4.79
N ALA A 72 2.13 -6.68 -5.44
CA ALA A 72 1.99 -5.59 -6.40
C ALA A 72 1.84 -4.23 -5.69
N LEU A 73 2.48 -3.19 -6.25
CA LEU A 73 2.29 -1.81 -5.81
C LEU A 73 0.82 -1.38 -5.99
N GLU A 74 0.23 -0.85 -4.94
CA GLU A 74 -1.13 -0.29 -4.93
C GLU A 74 -1.12 1.22 -4.95
N ALA A 75 -0.32 1.82 -4.07
CA ALA A 75 -0.23 3.26 -3.92
C ALA A 75 1.22 3.67 -3.66
N TYR A 76 1.57 4.84 -4.17
CA TYR A 76 2.84 5.51 -3.92
C TYR A 76 2.57 6.99 -3.69
N GLY A 77 3.34 7.60 -2.80
CA GLY A 77 3.44 9.04 -2.76
C GLY A 77 4.70 9.49 -2.04
N ASN A 78 4.98 10.77 -2.19
CA ASN A 78 6.10 11.43 -1.55
C ASN A 78 5.67 12.77 -0.94
N ALA A 79 6.43 13.24 0.04
CA ALA A 79 6.23 14.54 0.64
C ALA A 79 7.54 15.08 1.24
N SER A 80 7.65 16.40 1.30
CA SER A 80 8.69 17.11 2.06
C SER A 80 8.26 17.30 3.52
N SER A 81 7.76 16.23 4.15
CA SER A 81 7.27 16.19 5.52
C SER A 81 7.52 14.82 6.15
N ASN A 82 7.38 14.73 7.47
CA ASN A 82 7.49 13.47 8.23
C ASN A 82 6.24 12.58 8.16
N SER A 83 5.20 13.03 7.46
CA SER A 83 3.92 12.31 7.33
C SER A 83 3.35 12.45 5.93
N LEU A 84 2.56 11.45 5.54
CA LEU A 84 1.89 11.37 4.24
C LEU A 84 0.54 10.65 4.38
N LYS A 85 -0.44 11.10 3.59
CA LYS A 85 -1.75 10.44 3.45
C LYS A 85 -1.86 9.83 2.07
N LEU A 86 -2.28 8.57 2.01
CA LEU A 86 -2.51 7.84 0.76
C LEU A 86 -3.89 7.19 0.78
N GLU A 87 -4.54 7.14 -0.36
CA GLU A 87 -5.78 6.41 -0.55
C GLU A 87 -5.46 4.96 -0.95
N CYS A 88 -6.06 3.99 -0.27
CA CYS A 88 -5.82 2.56 -0.49
C CYS A 88 -7.13 1.77 -0.39
N LEU A 89 -7.18 0.60 -1.01
CA LEU A 89 -8.29 -0.33 -0.89
C LEU A 89 -8.09 -1.24 0.32
N PRO A 90 -9.15 -1.69 1.02
CA PRO A 90 -9.04 -2.62 2.13
C PRO A 90 -8.27 -3.91 1.82
N GLY A 91 -7.76 -4.55 2.87
CA GLY A 91 -7.04 -5.82 2.80
C GLY A 91 -5.63 -5.75 3.39
N LYS A 92 -4.95 -6.90 3.44
CA LYS A 92 -3.57 -6.97 3.94
C LYS A 92 -2.63 -6.22 3.01
N LYS A 93 -1.82 -5.33 3.59
CA LYS A 93 -0.81 -4.54 2.88
C LYS A 93 0.55 -4.69 3.55
N THR A 94 1.59 -4.52 2.75
CA THR A 94 2.94 -4.20 3.24
C THR A 94 3.21 -2.74 2.91
N VAL A 95 3.48 -1.94 3.93
CA VAL A 95 3.86 -0.54 3.75
C VAL A 95 5.37 -0.47 3.82
N VAL A 96 6.00 0.36 2.99
CA VAL A 96 7.43 0.64 3.06
C VAL A 96 7.61 2.14 3.05
N ALA A 97 8.41 2.64 3.98
CA ALA A 97 8.75 4.05 4.12
C ALA A 97 10.25 4.24 3.90
N LEU A 98 10.60 5.19 3.04
CA LEU A 98 11.96 5.67 2.85
C LEU A 98 12.00 7.15 3.22
N ALA A 99 12.81 7.52 4.19
CA ALA A 99 13.01 8.91 4.58
C ALA A 99 14.39 9.40 4.14
N ASN A 100 14.46 10.63 3.62
CA ASN A 100 15.65 11.27 3.05
C ASN A 100 16.38 10.47 1.97
N ALA A 101 15.74 9.45 1.39
CA ALA A 101 16.31 8.65 0.33
C ALA A 101 16.16 9.35 -1.03
N PRO A 102 17.09 9.12 -1.98
CA PRO A 102 16.86 9.41 -3.39
C PRO A 102 15.58 8.73 -3.90
N GLU A 103 14.91 9.33 -4.89
CA GLU A 103 13.70 8.74 -5.46
C GLU A 103 14.01 7.42 -6.19
N ILE A 104 13.27 6.37 -5.86
CA ILE A 104 13.35 5.08 -6.57
C ILE A 104 12.22 5.03 -7.59
N LYS A 105 12.59 5.16 -8.87
CA LYS A 105 11.66 5.16 -9.99
C LYS A 105 11.26 3.74 -10.40
N ASN A 106 10.07 3.61 -10.98
CA ASN A 106 9.56 2.37 -11.58
C ASN A 106 9.47 1.17 -10.62
N VAL A 107 9.17 1.43 -9.35
CA VAL A 107 8.91 0.38 -8.37
C VAL A 107 7.55 -0.26 -8.67
N LEU A 108 7.52 -1.57 -8.85
CA LEU A 108 6.28 -2.34 -9.04
C LEU A 108 6.07 -3.41 -7.97
N ILE A 109 7.16 -3.86 -7.33
CA ILE A 109 7.19 -4.90 -6.30
C ILE A 109 8.17 -4.51 -5.19
N LYS A 110 7.94 -5.02 -3.97
CA LYS A 110 8.76 -4.72 -2.79
C LYS A 110 10.24 -5.08 -2.99
N ASP A 111 10.51 -6.21 -3.62
CA ASP A 111 11.88 -6.68 -3.87
C ASP A 111 12.73 -5.66 -4.63
N SER A 112 12.10 -4.81 -5.46
CA SER A 112 12.81 -3.75 -6.19
C SER A 112 13.34 -2.64 -5.28
N ILE A 113 12.79 -2.49 -4.07
CA ILE A 113 13.28 -1.61 -3.01
C ILE A 113 14.34 -2.34 -2.18
N ASP A 114 14.07 -3.58 -1.78
CA ASP A 114 14.95 -4.31 -0.84
C ASP A 114 16.36 -4.57 -1.41
N VAL A 115 16.51 -4.61 -2.74
CA VAL A 115 17.82 -4.76 -3.40
C VAL A 115 18.57 -3.43 -3.61
N LYS A 116 17.99 -2.30 -3.20
CA LYS A 116 18.59 -0.97 -3.41
C LYS A 116 19.60 -0.67 -2.31
N ILE A 117 20.70 -0.09 -2.73
CA ILE A 117 21.82 0.29 -1.87
C ILE A 117 21.88 1.82 -1.90
N SER A 118 21.94 2.45 -0.72
CA SER A 118 22.26 3.88 -0.61
C SER A 118 23.76 4.08 -0.71
N ASP A 119 24.18 5.10 -1.43
CA ASP A 119 25.57 5.51 -1.40
C ASP A 119 25.87 6.30 -0.11
N LEU A 120 27.12 6.29 0.34
CA LEU A 120 27.50 7.09 1.51
C LEU A 120 27.25 8.59 1.28
N GLN A 121 27.34 9.05 0.02
CA GLN A 121 27.06 10.44 -0.39
C GLN A 121 25.58 10.84 -0.22
N ASP A 122 24.67 9.88 -0.14
CA ASP A 122 23.24 10.16 0.10
C ASP A 122 22.99 10.59 1.56
N ASN A 123 24.00 10.44 2.42
CA ASN A 123 23.91 10.73 3.84
C ASN A 123 24.71 11.97 4.20
N SER A 124 24.08 12.88 4.93
CA SER A 124 24.73 14.07 5.50
C SER A 124 24.10 14.42 6.84
N LEU A 125 24.79 15.28 7.61
CA LEU A 125 24.23 15.81 8.86
C LEU A 125 22.85 16.43 8.57
N GLY A 126 21.82 15.95 9.26
CA GLY A 126 20.45 16.44 9.06
C GLY A 126 19.68 15.73 7.96
N SER A 127 20.29 14.80 7.21
CA SER A 127 19.66 14.09 6.09
C SER A 127 20.27 12.69 5.96
N PHE A 128 19.91 11.80 6.88
CA PHE A 128 20.28 10.39 6.83
C PHE A 128 19.17 9.57 6.19
N VAL A 129 19.56 8.67 5.28
CA VAL A 129 18.65 7.74 4.65
C VAL A 129 18.13 6.76 5.70
N MET A 130 16.81 6.64 5.83
CA MET A 130 16.15 5.74 6.77
C MET A 130 15.12 4.87 6.05
N TYR A 131 15.00 3.61 6.49
CA TYR A 131 14.06 2.61 5.98
C TYR A 131 13.17 2.09 7.11
N GLY A 132 11.88 1.88 6.83
CA GLY A 132 10.96 1.15 7.70
C GLY A 132 9.86 0.46 6.89
N SER A 133 9.26 -0.59 7.45
CA SER A 133 8.15 -1.33 6.83
C SER A 133 7.16 -1.86 7.86
#